data_AF-A0A974WNM9-F1
#
_entry.id   AF-A0A974WNM9-F1
#
_cell.length_a   1.000
_cell.length_b   1.000
_cell.length_c   1.000
_cell.angle_alpha   90.00
_cell.angle_beta   90.00
_cell.angle_gamma   90.00
#
_symmetry.space_group_name_H-M   'P 1'
#
loop_
_entity.id
_entity.type
_entity.pdbx_description
1 polymer ?
#
loop_
_entity_poly.entity_id
_entity_poly.type
_entity_poly.pdbx_seq_one_letter_code
_entity_poly.pdbx_strand_id
1 'polypeptide(L)'
;MKKIKLLNSLAVISAATFSLPLVASSCGNKKEDPKPNKPETPVVDKDTEIKNVISNVDNVISIQYKTVADSITDESKKTKVNAEVQKLSDNAVKTIKENKIALINLIKDDLSVETIKKVGQSFDTLSSQLNSVLVGIVEKAIKNKPTVNGTEFIKSFLSDEKMNQIKDQLADTLASQKTTLIESANELFDLLKTKESTKSITVIDSFATQMSEFFKNKIDEVVAEIKKVQINTSEGLIQSVKPLLDVFKNVKTSAAAKAHEILTEASDYNAVQNVLKPIYESLEAVLDNNFQALVNGAIQTAKTIDDIAKLL
;
A
#
# COMPACT_ATOMS: atom_id res chain seq x y z
N MET A 1 8.45 -16.27 14.92
CA MET A 1 8.23 -14.86 14.55
C MET A 1 7.88 -14.59 13.07
N LYS A 2 7.67 -15.59 12.19
CA LYS A 2 7.23 -15.33 10.80
C LYS A 2 5.73 -14.92 10.69
N LYS A 3 4.89 -15.28 11.67
CA LYS A 3 3.42 -15.27 11.55
C LYS A 3 2.72 -13.93 11.76
N ILE A 4 3.19 -13.06 12.66
CA ILE A 4 2.57 -11.75 13.03
C ILE A 4 2.68 -10.68 11.92
N LYS A 5 3.44 -11.00 10.88
CA LYS A 5 4.06 -10.06 9.96
C LYS A 5 3.20 -9.67 8.75
N LEU A 6 1.98 -10.21 8.57
CA LEU A 6 1.27 -10.14 7.28
C LEU A 6 0.06 -9.18 7.23
N LEU A 7 -0.48 -8.75 8.38
CA LEU A 7 -1.84 -8.19 8.46
C LEU A 7 -1.99 -6.70 8.52
N ASN A 8 -1.13 -6.06 9.30
CA ASN A 8 -0.92 -4.64 9.12
C ASN A 8 -0.48 -4.42 7.63
N SER A 9 0.16 -5.42 7.02
CA SER A 9 0.88 -5.34 5.75
C SER A 9 -0.09 -5.40 4.59
N LEU A 10 -1.10 -6.27 4.68
CA LEU A 10 -2.20 -6.30 3.73
C LEU A 10 -2.96 -4.99 3.68
N ALA A 11 -3.17 -4.33 4.81
CA ALA A 11 -3.88 -3.06 4.75
C ALA A 11 -3.02 -1.91 4.19
N VAL A 12 -1.66 -1.94 4.27
CA VAL A 12 -0.76 -0.96 3.58
C VAL A 12 -0.59 -1.34 2.12
N ILE A 13 -0.60 -2.65 1.84
CA ILE A 13 -0.49 -3.19 0.50
C ILE A 13 -1.68 -2.75 -0.33
N SER A 14 -2.90 -3.07 0.12
CA SER A 14 -4.09 -2.85 -0.70
C SER A 14 -4.32 -1.37 -0.98
N ALA A 15 -4.06 -0.57 0.06
CA ALA A 15 -4.02 0.86 0.04
C ALA A 15 -3.16 1.47 -1.07
N ALA A 16 -1.91 1.01 -1.16
CA ALA A 16 -0.92 1.52 -2.10
C ALA A 16 -1.08 0.94 -3.51
N THR A 17 -1.88 -0.13 -3.69
CA THR A 17 -1.87 -0.93 -4.93
C THR A 17 -3.17 -1.04 -5.67
N PHE A 18 -4.28 -0.62 -5.08
CA PHE A 18 -5.56 -0.75 -5.75
C PHE A 18 -5.75 0.14 -6.98
N SER A 19 -4.92 1.17 -7.15
CA SER A 19 -4.91 2.05 -8.33
C SER A 19 -4.28 1.41 -9.56
N LEU A 20 -3.58 0.30 -9.37
CA LEU A 20 -2.47 -0.09 -10.22
C LEU A 20 -2.48 -1.54 -10.75
N PRO A 21 -3.53 -2.39 -10.62
CA PRO A 21 -3.49 -3.74 -11.21
C PRO A 21 -3.47 -3.80 -12.75
N LEU A 22 -3.15 -2.70 -13.44
CA LEU A 22 -3.36 -2.55 -14.87
C LEU A 22 -2.37 -3.24 -15.80
N VAL A 23 -1.29 -3.80 -15.29
CA VAL A 23 -0.12 -4.11 -16.13
C VAL A 23 0.46 -5.50 -15.86
N ALA A 24 -0.16 -6.22 -14.95
CA ALA A 24 0.43 -7.39 -14.35
C ALA A 24 0.28 -8.66 -15.26
N SER A 25 -0.20 -8.48 -16.47
CA SER A 25 -0.63 -9.55 -17.37
C SER A 25 0.41 -10.35 -18.10
N SER A 26 1.68 -9.96 -18.04
CA SER A 26 2.68 -10.53 -18.93
C SER A 26 3.95 -11.02 -18.25
N CYS A 27 4.01 -11.01 -16.91
CA CYS A 27 5.15 -11.58 -16.18
C CYS A 27 4.99 -13.10 -16.01
N GLY A 28 4.85 -13.79 -17.15
CA GLY A 28 5.13 -15.20 -17.31
C GLY A 28 6.49 -15.34 -17.99
N ASN A 29 7.54 -15.49 -17.19
CA ASN A 29 8.89 -15.94 -17.54
C ASN A 29 9.41 -15.57 -18.95
N LYS A 30 10.12 -14.44 -19.05
CA LYS A 30 11.38 -14.34 -19.81
C LYS A 30 12.21 -13.17 -19.27
N LYS A 31 13.45 -13.47 -18.88
CA LYS A 31 14.47 -12.48 -18.52
C LYS A 31 14.90 -11.76 -19.80
N GLU A 32 14.77 -10.44 -19.81
CA GLU A 32 15.59 -9.58 -20.66
C GLU A 32 16.06 -8.37 -19.85
N ASP A 33 17.33 -8.04 -20.00
CA ASP A 33 18.02 -6.95 -19.30
C ASP A 33 17.59 -5.59 -19.87
N PRO A 34 17.29 -4.57 -19.04
CA PRO A 34 17.08 -3.21 -19.54
C PRO A 34 18.36 -2.38 -19.47
N LYS A 35 18.70 -1.72 -20.59
CA LYS A 35 19.47 -0.47 -20.58
C LYS A 35 18.51 0.69 -20.87
N PRO A 36 18.54 1.81 -20.11
CA PRO A 36 17.73 2.96 -20.42
C PRO A 36 18.46 3.90 -21.40
N ASN A 37 17.76 4.37 -22.42
CA ASN A 37 18.08 5.63 -23.10
C ASN A 37 16.95 6.62 -22.80
N LYS A 38 17.33 7.80 -22.31
CA LYS A 38 16.45 8.88 -21.88
C LYS A 38 16.43 9.95 -22.98
N PRO A 39 15.27 10.46 -23.42
CA PRO A 39 15.18 11.77 -24.04
C PRO A 39 14.77 12.81 -23.00
N GLU A 40 15.47 13.94 -22.97
CA GLU A 40 15.13 15.13 -22.18
C GLU A 40 14.12 16.01 -22.92
N THR A 41 13.14 16.55 -22.19
CA THR A 41 12.33 17.72 -22.59
C THR A 41 11.73 18.37 -21.32
N PRO A 42 11.27 19.63 -21.35
CA PRO A 42 11.76 20.72 -20.50
C PRO A 42 10.99 20.88 -19.17
N VAL A 43 11.68 21.47 -18.19
CA VAL A 43 11.32 21.55 -16.78
C VAL A 43 10.32 22.68 -16.50
N VAL A 44 9.05 22.33 -16.32
CA VAL A 44 8.22 22.98 -15.29
C VAL A 44 8.77 22.50 -13.96
N ASP A 45 8.93 23.36 -12.94
CA ASP A 45 9.45 22.99 -11.60
C ASP A 45 8.45 22.14 -10.80
N LYS A 46 8.11 20.97 -11.38
CA LYS A 46 7.35 19.88 -10.78
C LYS A 46 7.97 19.47 -9.44
N ASP A 47 9.30 19.56 -9.33
CA ASP A 47 10.03 19.10 -8.15
C ASP A 47 9.71 19.94 -6.90
N THR A 48 9.44 21.25 -7.02
CA THR A 48 9.05 22.09 -5.88
C THR A 48 7.62 21.77 -5.37
N GLU A 49 6.65 21.57 -6.27
CA GLU A 49 5.29 21.19 -5.85
C GLU A 49 5.22 19.76 -5.28
N ILE A 50 6.00 18.84 -5.85
CA ILE A 50 6.10 17.45 -5.38
C ILE A 50 6.70 17.37 -3.97
N LYS A 51 7.69 18.22 -3.64
CA LYS A 51 8.25 18.30 -2.28
C LYS A 51 7.19 18.61 -1.22
N ASN A 52 6.19 19.43 -1.54
CA ASN A 52 5.10 19.76 -0.61
C ASN A 52 4.10 18.61 -0.40
N VAL A 53 4.02 17.66 -1.32
CA VAL A 53 3.22 16.43 -1.13
C VAL A 53 3.86 15.51 -0.08
N ILE A 54 5.20 15.54 0.02
CA ILE A 54 5.97 14.65 0.89
C ILE A 54 5.93 15.09 2.38
N SER A 55 5.58 16.34 2.68
CA SER A 55 5.81 16.96 4.00
C SER A 55 4.76 16.69 5.11
N ASN A 56 3.67 15.96 4.87
CA ASN A 56 2.54 15.89 5.81
C ASN A 56 2.42 14.60 6.67
N VAL A 57 3.28 13.60 6.46
CA VAL A 57 3.19 12.31 7.20
C VAL A 57 3.49 12.49 8.69
N ASP A 58 4.44 13.36 9.02
CA ASP A 58 5.02 13.49 10.36
C ASP A 58 3.95 13.83 11.41
N ASN A 59 3.01 14.71 11.09
CA ASN A 59 1.94 15.13 12.00
C ASN A 59 0.84 14.06 12.17
N VAL A 60 0.47 13.37 11.09
CA VAL A 60 -0.63 12.39 11.10
C VAL A 60 -0.28 11.17 11.96
N ILE A 61 0.96 10.71 11.88
CA ILE A 61 1.43 9.51 12.59
C ILE A 61 1.79 9.82 14.04
N SER A 62 2.55 10.89 14.29
CA SER A 62 3.03 11.20 15.64
C SER A 62 1.90 11.53 16.62
N ILE A 63 0.81 12.15 16.15
CA ILE A 63 -0.34 12.49 17.01
C ILE A 63 -0.99 11.24 17.59
N GLN A 64 -1.06 10.13 16.83
CA GLN A 64 -1.71 8.91 17.29
C GLN A 64 -0.98 8.26 18.48
N TYR A 65 0.34 8.48 18.62
CA TYR A 65 1.13 7.91 19.71
C TYR A 65 1.15 8.76 20.99
N LYS A 66 0.76 10.04 20.93
CA LYS A 66 0.93 11.00 22.04
C LYS A 66 0.21 10.63 23.32
N THR A 67 -0.95 9.96 23.22
CA THR A 67 -1.85 9.68 24.35
C THR A 67 -1.75 8.25 24.87
N VAL A 68 -0.87 7.44 24.27
CA VAL A 68 -0.83 5.99 24.49
C VAL A 68 -0.49 5.61 25.94
N ALA A 69 0.34 6.42 26.61
CA ALA A 69 0.75 6.20 27.99
C ALA A 69 -0.12 6.92 29.04
N ASP A 70 -1.20 7.60 28.63
CA ASP A 70 -1.95 8.48 29.55
C ASP A 70 -2.66 7.73 30.68
N SER A 71 -2.92 6.43 30.51
CA SER A 71 -3.48 5.59 31.57
C SER A 71 -2.49 5.21 32.67
N ILE A 72 -1.20 5.56 32.55
CA ILE A 72 -0.18 5.27 33.57
C ILE A 72 -0.16 6.41 34.60
N THR A 73 -0.46 6.08 35.85
CA THR A 73 -0.54 7.06 36.94
C THR A 73 0.80 7.42 37.58
N ASP A 74 1.78 6.51 37.53
CA ASP A 74 3.14 6.76 38.03
C ASP A 74 3.91 7.58 37.00
N GLU A 75 4.24 8.84 37.33
CA GLU A 75 4.84 9.80 36.40
C GLU A 75 6.23 9.37 35.91
N SER A 76 7.00 8.67 36.76
CA SER A 76 8.33 8.16 36.39
C SER A 76 8.20 7.02 35.37
N LYS A 77 7.25 6.09 35.60
CA LYS A 77 6.94 5.03 34.65
C LYS A 77 6.32 5.57 33.37
N LYS A 78 5.41 6.53 33.47
CA LYS A 78 4.78 7.23 32.32
C LYS A 78 5.83 7.86 31.42
N THR A 79 6.79 8.57 32.00
CA THR A 79 7.91 9.18 31.26
C THR A 79 8.74 8.14 30.51
N LYS A 80 9.09 7.02 31.15
CA LYS A 80 9.86 5.95 30.51
C LYS A 80 9.08 5.23 29.40
N VAL A 81 7.80 4.95 29.63
CA VAL A 81 6.92 4.36 28.61
C VAL A 81 6.74 5.31 27.43
N ASN A 82 6.53 6.61 27.68
CA ASN A 82 6.47 7.63 26.62
C ASN A 82 7.73 7.66 25.77
N ALA A 83 8.92 7.50 26.36
CA ALA A 83 10.16 7.45 25.61
C ALA A 83 10.22 6.22 24.66
N GLU A 84 9.76 5.05 25.09
CA GLU A 84 9.71 3.86 24.23
C GLU A 84 8.63 3.95 23.14
N VAL A 85 7.48 4.53 23.48
CA VAL A 85 6.41 4.82 22.51
C VAL A 85 6.87 5.84 21.47
N GLN A 86 7.62 6.87 21.87
CA GLN A 86 8.16 7.87 20.95
C GLN A 86 9.15 7.25 19.96
N LYS A 87 10.03 6.34 20.39
CA LYS A 87 10.92 5.60 19.48
C LYS A 87 10.15 4.80 18.43
N LEU A 88 9.02 4.18 18.83
CA LEU A 88 8.17 3.47 17.89
C LEU A 88 7.52 4.45 16.89
N SER A 89 7.01 5.58 17.37
CA SER A 89 6.46 6.67 16.55
C SER A 89 7.46 7.18 15.53
N ASP A 90 8.68 7.54 15.95
CA ASP A 90 9.71 8.10 15.09
C ASP A 90 10.13 7.12 13.98
N ASN A 91 10.23 5.83 14.33
CA ASN A 91 10.49 4.78 13.35
C ASN A 91 9.34 4.63 12.34
N ALA A 92 8.09 4.64 12.80
CA ALA A 92 6.93 4.57 11.92
C ALA A 92 6.88 5.77 10.96
N VAL A 93 7.08 7.00 11.47
CA VAL A 93 7.15 8.23 10.68
C VAL A 93 8.23 8.11 9.60
N LYS A 94 9.45 7.75 9.99
CA LYS A 94 10.58 7.60 9.07
C LYS A 94 10.25 6.63 7.95
N THR A 95 9.78 5.44 8.29
CA THR A 95 9.48 4.38 7.31
C THR A 95 8.36 4.78 6.35
N ILE A 96 7.27 5.35 6.85
CA ILE A 96 6.16 5.79 6.00
C ILE A 96 6.62 6.90 5.05
N LYS A 97 7.45 7.83 5.53
CA LYS A 97 8.02 8.93 4.72
C LYS A 97 8.94 8.42 3.62
N GLU A 98 9.84 7.49 3.93
CA GLU A 98 10.74 6.86 2.95
C GLU A 98 9.94 6.15 1.85
N ASN A 99 8.89 5.40 2.22
CA ASN A 99 8.04 4.71 1.26
C ASN A 99 7.21 5.69 0.40
N LYS A 100 6.72 6.77 0.99
CA LYS A 100 6.02 7.84 0.24
C LYS A 100 6.94 8.48 -0.78
N ILE A 101 8.18 8.80 -0.39
CA ILE A 101 9.19 9.37 -1.30
C ILE A 101 9.45 8.40 -2.46
N ALA A 102 9.64 7.11 -2.16
CA ALA A 102 9.85 6.10 -3.18
C ALA A 102 8.68 6.03 -4.17
N LEU A 103 7.44 5.96 -3.68
CA LEU A 103 6.24 5.93 -4.52
C LEU A 103 6.15 7.16 -5.44
N ILE A 104 6.30 8.36 -4.86
CA ILE A 104 6.14 9.62 -5.59
C ILE A 104 7.24 9.77 -6.65
N ASN A 105 8.48 9.38 -6.35
CA ASN A 105 9.57 9.39 -7.32
C ASN A 105 9.37 8.44 -8.49
N LEU A 106 8.59 7.37 -8.34
CA LEU A 106 8.28 6.45 -9.43
C LEU A 106 7.24 7.00 -10.39
N ILE A 107 6.23 7.71 -9.87
CA ILE A 107 5.08 8.14 -10.67
C ILE A 107 5.20 9.59 -11.15
N LYS A 108 6.20 10.35 -10.67
CA LYS A 108 6.27 11.80 -10.91
C LYS A 108 6.43 12.21 -12.37
N ASP A 109 7.06 11.36 -13.16
CA ASP A 109 7.34 11.63 -14.57
C ASP A 109 6.16 11.19 -15.47
N ASP A 110 5.35 10.25 -15.00
CA ASP A 110 4.24 9.65 -15.77
C ASP A 110 2.87 10.25 -15.44
N LEU A 111 2.71 10.88 -14.28
CA LEU A 111 1.44 11.45 -13.81
C LEU A 111 1.47 12.99 -13.71
N SER A 112 0.28 13.58 -13.71
CA SER A 112 0.07 15.00 -13.43
C SER A 112 0.34 15.33 -11.95
N VAL A 113 0.72 16.57 -11.66
CA VAL A 113 0.96 17.01 -10.27
C VAL A 113 -0.29 16.85 -9.40
N GLU A 114 -1.47 17.08 -9.96
CA GLU A 114 -2.74 16.92 -9.25
C GLU A 114 -3.01 15.45 -8.89
N THR A 115 -2.78 14.53 -9.82
CA THR A 115 -2.91 13.09 -9.55
C THR A 115 -1.86 12.61 -8.56
N ILE A 116 -0.62 13.11 -8.64
CA ILE A 116 0.43 12.84 -7.65
C ILE A 116 0.01 13.32 -6.24
N LYS A 117 -0.61 14.49 -6.13
CA LYS A 117 -1.16 15.01 -4.86
C LYS A 117 -2.22 14.06 -4.29
N LYS A 118 -3.18 13.63 -5.12
CA LYS A 118 -4.24 12.70 -4.71
C LYS A 118 -3.68 11.33 -4.30
N VAL A 119 -2.75 10.76 -5.08
CA VAL A 119 -2.06 9.51 -4.71
C VAL A 119 -1.33 9.65 -3.38
N GLY A 120 -0.63 10.77 -3.16
CA GLY A 120 0.04 11.07 -1.89
C GLY A 120 -0.93 11.15 -0.70
N GLN A 121 -2.12 11.73 -0.88
CA GLN A 121 -3.17 11.80 0.14
C GLN A 121 -3.80 10.44 0.43
N SER A 122 -4.04 9.63 -0.61
CA SER A 122 -4.49 8.24 -0.45
C SER A 122 -3.48 7.44 0.37
N PHE A 123 -2.19 7.56 0.04
CA PHE A 123 -1.11 6.91 0.77
C PHE A 123 -1.09 7.33 2.26
N ASP A 124 -1.23 8.62 2.56
CA ASP A 124 -1.27 9.13 3.94
C ASP A 124 -2.47 8.58 4.72
N THR A 125 -3.65 8.61 4.12
CA THR A 125 -4.91 8.12 4.72
C THR A 125 -4.76 6.67 5.15
N LEU A 126 -4.22 5.86 4.25
CA LEU A 126 -4.07 4.44 4.48
C LEU A 126 -3.00 4.15 5.51
N SER A 127 -1.82 4.77 5.37
CA SER A 127 -0.74 4.66 6.35
C SER A 127 -1.18 5.05 7.77
N SER A 128 -2.03 6.07 7.88
CA SER A 128 -2.62 6.53 9.15
C SER A 128 -3.56 5.50 9.78
N GLN A 129 -4.47 4.90 8.99
CA GLN A 129 -5.36 3.86 9.49
C GLN A 129 -4.58 2.65 10.00
N LEU A 130 -3.47 2.34 9.36
CA LEU A 130 -2.64 1.19 9.67
C LEU A 130 -1.79 1.40 10.89
N ASN A 131 -1.21 2.58 10.98
CA ASN A 131 -0.55 3.01 12.18
C ASN A 131 -1.51 3.00 13.38
N SER A 132 -2.78 3.37 13.18
CA SER A 132 -3.79 3.31 14.26
C SER A 132 -4.00 1.89 14.82
N VAL A 133 -3.84 0.84 14.00
CA VAL A 133 -3.89 -0.56 14.47
C VAL A 133 -2.69 -0.86 15.37
N LEU A 134 -1.48 -0.47 14.97
CA LEU A 134 -0.27 -0.63 15.77
C LEU A 134 -0.36 0.15 17.10
N VAL A 135 -0.83 1.38 17.05
CA VAL A 135 -1.09 2.23 18.22
C VAL A 135 -2.08 1.54 19.16
N GLY A 136 -3.23 1.08 18.65
CA GLY A 136 -4.25 0.42 19.45
C GLY A 136 -3.77 -0.87 20.13
N ILE A 137 -2.85 -1.61 19.50
CA ILE A 137 -2.17 -2.76 20.13
C ILE A 137 -1.36 -2.29 21.34
N VAL A 138 -0.52 -1.24 21.18
CA VAL A 138 0.32 -0.72 22.28
C VAL A 138 -0.52 -0.17 23.41
N GLU A 139 -1.57 0.61 23.11
CA GLU A 139 -2.51 1.13 24.11
C GLU A 139 -3.15 0.01 24.93
N LYS A 140 -3.61 -1.06 24.25
CA LYS A 140 -4.24 -2.19 24.93
C LYS A 140 -3.22 -2.98 25.75
N ALA A 141 -1.97 -3.07 25.30
CA ALA A 141 -0.89 -3.68 26.06
C ALA A 141 -0.65 -2.92 27.36
N ILE A 142 -0.50 -1.60 27.31
CA ILE A 142 -0.30 -0.74 28.48
C ILE A 142 -1.47 -0.88 29.47
N LYS A 143 -2.72 -0.79 28.98
CA LYS A 143 -3.92 -0.93 29.83
C LYS A 143 -3.98 -2.28 30.55
N ASN A 144 -3.54 -3.34 29.88
CA ASN A 144 -3.54 -4.69 30.44
C ASN A 144 -2.33 -5.01 31.32
N LYS A 145 -1.39 -4.06 31.51
CA LYS A 145 -0.12 -4.24 32.25
C LYS A 145 0.60 -5.51 31.78
N PRO A 146 1.33 -5.45 30.65
CA PRO A 146 1.73 -6.64 29.94
C PRO A 146 2.62 -7.52 30.83
N THR A 147 2.09 -8.67 31.24
CA THR A 147 2.81 -9.72 31.99
C THR A 147 3.37 -10.81 31.06
N VAL A 148 3.18 -10.63 29.75
CA VAL A 148 3.39 -11.66 28.71
C VAL A 148 4.28 -11.13 27.59
N ASN A 149 4.99 -12.06 26.93
CA ASN A 149 5.74 -11.85 25.69
C ASN A 149 4.91 -11.06 24.66
N GLY A 150 5.42 -9.92 24.19
CA GLY A 150 4.75 -9.01 23.25
C GLY A 150 4.33 -9.69 21.95
N THR A 151 5.03 -10.75 21.54
CA THR A 151 4.63 -11.62 20.42
C THR A 151 3.30 -12.33 20.70
N GLU A 152 3.11 -12.88 21.89
CA GLU A 152 1.86 -13.55 22.29
C GLU A 152 0.73 -12.53 22.49
N PHE A 153 1.07 -11.35 23.05
CA PHE A 153 0.10 -10.27 23.19
C PHE A 153 -0.48 -9.85 21.83
N ILE A 154 0.38 -9.59 20.83
CA ILE A 154 -0.07 -9.21 19.48
C ILE A 154 -0.95 -10.30 18.86
N LYS A 155 -0.59 -11.59 19.01
CA LYS A 155 -1.42 -12.69 18.49
C LYS A 155 -2.81 -12.71 19.14
N SER A 156 -2.88 -12.51 20.45
CA SER A 156 -4.17 -12.48 21.17
C SER A 156 -5.03 -11.28 20.78
N PHE A 157 -4.40 -10.15 20.44
CA PHE A 157 -5.08 -8.94 19.99
C PHE A 157 -5.62 -9.10 18.56
N LEU A 158 -4.83 -9.73 17.68
CA LEU A 158 -5.20 -10.02 16.29
C LEU A 158 -6.10 -11.28 16.20
N SER A 159 -7.22 -11.27 16.93
CA SER A 159 -8.25 -12.32 16.86
C SER A 159 -8.95 -12.33 15.50
N ASP A 160 -9.62 -13.43 15.16
CA ASP A 160 -10.45 -13.55 13.94
C ASP A 160 -11.39 -12.35 13.78
N GLU A 161 -12.05 -11.94 14.85
CA GLU A 161 -12.93 -10.77 14.86
C GLU A 161 -12.17 -9.49 14.49
N LYS A 162 -11.07 -9.19 15.18
CA LYS A 162 -10.30 -7.97 14.93
C LYS A 162 -9.73 -7.93 13.52
N MET A 163 -9.37 -9.09 13.01
CA MET A 163 -8.78 -9.26 11.69
C MET A 163 -9.80 -9.08 10.58
N ASN A 164 -11.00 -9.62 10.76
CA ASN A 164 -12.10 -9.36 9.84
C ASN A 164 -12.52 -7.88 9.88
N GLN A 165 -12.48 -7.20 11.04
CA GLN A 165 -12.69 -5.75 11.11
C GLN A 165 -11.64 -4.98 10.29
N ILE A 166 -10.34 -5.32 10.43
CA ILE A 166 -9.25 -4.67 9.67
C ILE A 166 -9.44 -4.89 8.16
N LYS A 167 -9.85 -6.10 7.77
CA LYS A 167 -10.15 -6.46 6.38
C LYS A 167 -11.34 -5.67 5.82
N ASP A 168 -12.41 -5.50 6.58
CA ASP A 168 -13.57 -4.73 6.14
C ASP A 168 -13.22 -3.24 6.01
N GLN A 169 -12.47 -2.69 6.97
CA GLN A 169 -11.94 -1.33 6.90
C GLN A 169 -11.07 -1.11 5.66
N LEU A 170 -10.26 -2.12 5.31
CA LEU A 170 -9.45 -2.09 4.10
C LEU A 170 -10.30 -2.03 2.82
N ALA A 171 -11.36 -2.83 2.75
CA ALA A 171 -12.30 -2.81 1.63
C ALA A 171 -13.05 -1.48 1.53
N ASP A 172 -13.45 -0.91 2.66
CA ASP A 172 -14.13 0.39 2.72
C ASP A 172 -13.20 1.53 2.30
N THR A 173 -11.93 1.51 2.74
CA THR A 173 -10.99 2.53 2.30
C THR A 173 -10.69 2.42 0.82
N LEU A 174 -10.51 1.20 0.30
CA LEU A 174 -10.44 1.00 -1.15
C LEU A 174 -11.62 1.65 -1.87
N ALA A 175 -12.84 1.35 -1.44
CA ALA A 175 -14.05 1.90 -2.05
C ALA A 175 -14.03 3.44 -2.01
N SER A 176 -13.58 4.04 -0.90
CA SER A 176 -13.45 5.50 -0.77
C SER A 176 -12.42 6.12 -1.72
N GLN A 177 -11.38 5.37 -2.09
CA GLN A 177 -10.31 5.85 -2.97
C GLN A 177 -10.61 5.64 -4.46
N LYS A 178 -11.68 4.91 -4.80
CA LYS A 178 -12.03 4.50 -6.18
C LYS A 178 -11.83 5.60 -7.23
N THR A 179 -12.30 6.82 -6.97
CA THR A 179 -12.15 7.94 -7.92
C THR A 179 -10.69 8.23 -8.23
N THR A 180 -9.85 8.41 -7.20
CA THR A 180 -8.40 8.64 -7.36
C THR A 180 -7.72 7.51 -8.11
N LEU A 181 -8.14 6.27 -7.84
CA LEU A 181 -7.58 5.08 -8.48
C LEU A 181 -7.89 5.06 -9.99
N ILE A 182 -9.12 5.39 -10.36
CA ILE A 182 -9.56 5.48 -11.76
C ILE A 182 -8.87 6.64 -12.48
N GLU A 183 -8.75 7.81 -11.84
CA GLU A 183 -8.05 8.96 -12.42
C GLU A 183 -6.58 8.62 -12.71
N SER A 184 -5.90 7.97 -11.75
CA SER A 184 -4.50 7.54 -11.92
C SER A 184 -4.35 6.53 -13.07
N ALA A 185 -5.25 5.54 -13.13
CA ALA A 185 -5.28 4.56 -14.21
C ALA A 185 -5.49 5.21 -15.59
N ASN A 186 -6.40 6.20 -15.66
CA ASN A 186 -6.70 6.90 -16.90
C ASN A 186 -5.51 7.71 -17.42
N GLU A 187 -4.79 8.42 -16.55
CA GLU A 187 -3.57 9.13 -16.96
C GLU A 187 -2.50 8.17 -17.51
N LEU A 188 -2.35 6.97 -16.93
CA LEU A 188 -1.44 5.95 -17.44
C LEU A 188 -1.86 5.42 -18.83
N PHE A 189 -3.16 5.32 -19.11
CA PHE A 189 -3.61 4.96 -20.46
C PHE A 189 -3.45 6.09 -21.46
N ASP A 190 -3.73 7.33 -21.03
CA ASP A 190 -3.58 8.50 -21.90
C ASP A 190 -2.10 8.71 -22.27
N LEU A 191 -1.17 8.31 -21.40
CA LEU A 191 0.25 8.25 -21.72
C LEU A 191 0.52 7.43 -22.99
N LEU A 192 -0.16 6.28 -23.18
CA LEU A 192 0.03 5.41 -24.34
C LEU A 192 -0.32 6.11 -25.66
N LYS A 193 -1.25 7.07 -25.65
CA LYS A 193 -1.66 7.83 -26.83
C LYS A 193 -0.57 8.81 -27.29
N THR A 194 0.39 9.12 -26.42
CA THR A 194 1.43 10.12 -26.67
C THR A 194 2.82 9.52 -26.88
N LYS A 195 3.07 8.29 -26.41
CA LYS A 195 4.36 7.62 -26.57
C LYS A 195 4.58 7.18 -28.02
N GLU A 196 5.75 7.50 -28.58
CA GLU A 196 6.13 7.13 -29.96
C GLU A 196 5.92 5.65 -30.28
N SER A 197 6.19 4.76 -29.32
CA SER A 197 6.05 3.31 -29.48
C SER A 197 4.61 2.81 -29.58
N THR A 198 3.62 3.60 -29.17
CA THR A 198 2.22 3.16 -29.05
C THR A 198 1.21 4.11 -29.68
N LYS A 199 1.58 5.37 -29.96
CA LYS A 199 0.67 6.40 -30.51
C LYS A 199 0.09 6.07 -31.89
N SER A 200 0.73 5.16 -32.65
CA SER A 200 0.28 4.72 -33.98
C SER A 200 -0.63 3.49 -33.94
N ILE A 201 -0.81 2.87 -32.77
CA ILE A 201 -1.70 1.72 -32.60
C ILE A 201 -3.14 2.19 -32.87
N THR A 202 -3.77 1.66 -33.89
CA THR A 202 -5.09 2.14 -34.37
C THR A 202 -6.19 1.99 -33.31
N VAL A 203 -6.08 0.97 -32.45
CA VAL A 203 -7.06 0.67 -31.40
C VAL A 203 -6.71 1.32 -30.05
N ILE A 204 -5.69 2.18 -29.95
CA ILE A 204 -5.18 2.66 -28.66
C ILE A 204 -6.18 3.47 -27.85
N ASP A 205 -7.04 4.25 -28.52
CA ASP A 205 -8.12 4.99 -27.86
C ASP A 205 -9.19 4.04 -27.32
N SER A 206 -9.57 3.03 -28.12
CA SER A 206 -10.51 1.99 -27.68
C SER A 206 -9.95 1.18 -26.52
N PHE A 207 -8.65 0.86 -26.56
CA PHE A 207 -7.93 0.22 -25.45
C PHE A 207 -8.01 1.05 -24.17
N ALA A 208 -7.67 2.33 -24.22
CA ALA A 208 -7.74 3.21 -23.06
C ALA A 208 -9.15 3.28 -22.46
N THR A 209 -10.18 3.44 -23.30
CA THR A 209 -11.58 3.50 -22.85
C THR A 209 -12.05 2.18 -22.24
N GLN A 210 -11.85 1.05 -22.92
CA GLN A 210 -12.32 -0.25 -22.44
C GLN A 210 -11.59 -0.70 -21.18
N MET A 211 -10.29 -0.41 -21.07
CA MET A 211 -9.54 -0.72 -19.86
C MET A 211 -9.97 0.19 -18.69
N SER A 212 -10.26 1.48 -18.93
CA SER A 212 -10.85 2.36 -17.91
C SER A 212 -12.17 1.83 -17.36
N GLU A 213 -13.08 1.40 -18.25
CA GLU A 213 -14.37 0.82 -17.87
C GLU A 213 -14.20 -0.50 -17.10
N PHE A 214 -13.30 -1.37 -17.57
CA PHE A 214 -12.94 -2.59 -16.85
C PHE A 214 -12.48 -2.28 -15.43
N PHE A 215 -11.58 -1.31 -15.22
CA PHE A 215 -11.08 -0.96 -13.89
C PHE A 215 -12.14 -0.33 -12.98
N LYS A 216 -13.04 0.47 -13.53
CA LYS A 216 -14.16 1.05 -12.79
C LYS A 216 -15.03 -0.02 -12.14
N ASN A 217 -15.33 -1.10 -12.87
CA ASN A 217 -16.11 -2.23 -12.36
C ASN A 217 -15.26 -3.14 -11.48
N LYS A 218 -14.00 -3.34 -11.86
CA LYS A 218 -13.11 -4.27 -11.17
C LYS A 218 -12.78 -3.84 -9.74
N ILE A 219 -12.69 -2.54 -9.47
CA ILE A 219 -12.53 -2.04 -8.10
C ILE A 219 -13.71 -2.48 -7.21
N ASP A 220 -14.96 -2.36 -7.68
CA ASP A 220 -16.14 -2.74 -6.90
C ASP A 220 -16.20 -4.25 -6.66
N GLU A 221 -15.90 -5.04 -7.69
CA GLU A 221 -15.79 -6.50 -7.56
C GLU A 221 -14.79 -6.88 -6.48
N VAL A 222 -13.63 -6.21 -6.48
CA VAL A 222 -12.59 -6.53 -5.52
C VAL A 222 -12.95 -6.09 -4.11
N VAL A 223 -13.57 -4.91 -3.92
CA VAL A 223 -14.14 -4.51 -2.63
C VAL A 223 -15.06 -5.62 -2.10
N ALA A 224 -15.95 -6.14 -2.95
CA ALA A 224 -16.88 -7.19 -2.58
C ALA A 224 -16.17 -8.53 -2.27
N GLU A 225 -15.15 -8.90 -3.05
CA GLU A 225 -14.36 -10.12 -2.83
C GLU A 225 -13.58 -10.05 -1.51
N ILE A 226 -12.93 -8.91 -1.20
CA ILE A 226 -12.24 -8.71 0.09
C ILE A 226 -13.21 -8.91 1.24
N LYS A 227 -14.40 -8.30 1.19
CA LYS A 227 -15.40 -8.44 2.27
C LYS A 227 -15.87 -9.88 2.46
N LYS A 228 -15.94 -10.67 1.38
CA LYS A 228 -16.32 -12.10 1.44
C LYS A 228 -15.24 -12.99 2.05
N VAL A 229 -13.97 -12.61 1.99
CA VAL A 229 -12.88 -13.40 2.59
C VAL A 229 -13.11 -13.52 4.10
N GLN A 230 -13.08 -14.76 4.60
CA GLN A 230 -13.12 -15.03 6.03
C GLN A 230 -11.71 -15.28 6.53
N ILE A 231 -11.27 -14.45 7.47
CA ILE A 231 -9.95 -14.60 8.09
C ILE A 231 -10.07 -15.46 9.35
N ASN A 232 -9.44 -16.64 9.32
CA ASN A 232 -9.35 -17.56 10.45
C ASN A 232 -7.88 -17.70 10.89
N THR A 233 -7.58 -17.20 12.09
CA THR A 233 -6.21 -17.10 12.61
C THR A 233 -5.67 -18.39 13.21
N SER A 234 -6.49 -19.44 13.34
CA SER A 234 -6.10 -20.74 13.91
C SER A 234 -4.96 -21.41 13.13
N GLU A 235 -4.91 -21.24 11.81
CA GLU A 235 -3.83 -21.78 10.94
C GLU A 235 -2.56 -20.90 10.94
N GLY A 236 -2.63 -19.76 11.62
CA GLY A 236 -1.60 -18.74 11.66
C GLY A 236 -1.89 -17.60 10.68
N LEU A 237 -1.66 -16.39 11.19
CA LEU A 237 -1.92 -15.09 10.58
C LEU A 237 -1.43 -14.90 9.12
N ILE A 238 -0.43 -15.64 8.64
CA ILE A 238 0.01 -15.58 7.22
C ILE A 238 -0.97 -16.32 6.31
N GLN A 239 -1.32 -17.54 6.70
CA GLN A 239 -2.20 -18.38 5.89
C GLN A 239 -3.61 -17.83 5.91
N SER A 240 -4.03 -17.29 7.06
CA SER A 240 -5.35 -16.70 7.25
C SER A 240 -5.65 -15.53 6.32
N VAL A 241 -4.62 -14.92 5.73
CA VAL A 241 -4.78 -13.74 4.87
C VAL A 241 -4.24 -13.91 3.46
N LYS A 242 -3.68 -15.08 3.15
CA LYS A 242 -3.34 -15.48 1.79
C LYS A 242 -4.53 -15.35 0.83
N PRO A 243 -5.79 -15.67 1.21
CA PRO A 243 -6.93 -15.46 0.32
C PRO A 243 -7.11 -14.00 -0.09
N LEU A 244 -6.76 -13.03 0.76
CA LEU A 244 -6.77 -11.62 0.38
C LEU A 244 -5.74 -11.34 -0.73
N LEU A 245 -4.52 -11.85 -0.59
CA LEU A 245 -3.49 -11.72 -1.64
C LEU A 245 -3.94 -12.31 -2.98
N ASP A 246 -4.69 -13.41 -2.93
CA ASP A 246 -5.19 -14.08 -4.15
C ASP A 246 -6.27 -13.24 -4.84
N VAL A 247 -7.10 -12.50 -4.11
CA VAL A 247 -8.01 -11.50 -4.68
C VAL A 247 -7.25 -10.45 -5.52
N PHE A 248 -6.14 -9.91 -5.02
CA PHE A 248 -5.30 -8.96 -5.77
C PHE A 248 -4.66 -9.58 -7.01
N LYS A 249 -4.17 -10.83 -6.89
CA LYS A 249 -3.59 -11.56 -8.03
C LYS A 249 -4.62 -11.81 -9.13
N ASN A 250 -5.88 -12.04 -8.79
CA ASN A 250 -6.93 -12.24 -9.77
C ASN A 250 -7.18 -10.97 -10.59
N VAL A 251 -6.99 -9.78 -10.02
CA VAL A 251 -7.10 -8.52 -10.78
C VAL A 251 -6.05 -8.46 -11.88
N LYS A 252 -4.81 -8.82 -11.53
CA LYS A 252 -3.66 -8.93 -12.43
C LYS A 252 -3.98 -9.84 -13.63
N THR A 253 -4.49 -11.04 -13.37
CA THR A 253 -4.85 -12.00 -14.43
C THR A 253 -6.07 -11.55 -15.24
N SER A 254 -7.03 -10.87 -14.63
CA SER A 254 -8.23 -10.39 -15.33
C SER A 254 -7.92 -9.23 -16.27
N ALA A 255 -7.07 -8.28 -15.84
CA ALA A 255 -6.61 -7.17 -16.67
C ALA A 255 -5.82 -7.69 -17.88
N ALA A 256 -5.08 -8.79 -17.71
CA ALA A 256 -4.39 -9.49 -18.79
C ALA A 256 -5.27 -9.96 -19.90
N ALA A 257 -6.29 -10.72 -19.51
CA ALA A 257 -7.24 -11.28 -20.43
C ALA A 257 -7.94 -10.14 -21.18
N LYS A 258 -8.34 -9.08 -20.46
CA LYS A 258 -9.00 -7.94 -21.09
C LYS A 258 -8.09 -7.18 -22.07
N ALA A 259 -6.82 -6.98 -21.73
CA ALA A 259 -5.87 -6.34 -22.63
C ALA A 259 -5.65 -7.16 -23.91
N HIS A 260 -5.53 -8.50 -23.80
CA HIS A 260 -5.42 -9.40 -24.95
C HIS A 260 -6.70 -9.49 -25.80
N GLU A 261 -7.87 -9.32 -25.18
CA GLU A 261 -9.15 -9.26 -25.89
C GLU A 261 -9.23 -8.03 -26.81
N ILE A 262 -8.64 -6.90 -26.39
CA ILE A 262 -8.68 -5.64 -27.13
C ILE A 262 -7.51 -5.55 -28.13
N LEU A 263 -6.29 -5.89 -27.69
CA LEU A 263 -5.07 -5.85 -28.49
C LEU A 263 -4.85 -7.23 -29.14
N THR A 264 -5.57 -7.49 -30.22
CA THR A 264 -5.54 -8.78 -30.92
C THR A 264 -4.21 -9.02 -31.64
N GLU A 265 -3.53 -7.95 -32.06
CA GLU A 265 -2.22 -8.01 -32.69
C GLU A 265 -1.10 -8.11 -31.63
N ALA A 266 -0.23 -9.11 -31.78
CA ALA A 266 0.85 -9.35 -30.82
C ALA A 266 1.86 -8.19 -30.77
N SER A 267 2.09 -7.49 -31.88
CA SER A 267 2.96 -6.30 -31.93
C SER A 267 2.43 -5.17 -31.07
N ASP A 268 1.12 -4.93 -31.12
CA ASP A 268 0.45 -3.84 -30.42
C ASP A 268 0.39 -4.13 -28.93
N TYR A 269 0.07 -5.39 -28.58
CA TYR A 269 0.15 -5.88 -27.20
C TYR A 269 1.55 -5.69 -26.62
N ASN A 270 2.60 -6.11 -27.33
CA ASN A 270 3.98 -5.98 -26.86
C ASN A 270 4.42 -4.52 -26.73
N ALA A 271 3.99 -3.65 -27.64
CA ALA A 271 4.30 -2.22 -27.57
C ALA A 271 3.67 -1.56 -26.34
N VAL A 272 2.39 -1.84 -26.06
CA VAL A 272 1.70 -1.35 -24.86
C VAL A 272 2.34 -1.93 -23.59
N GLN A 273 2.64 -3.23 -23.60
CA GLN A 273 3.33 -3.90 -22.50
C GLN A 273 4.67 -3.23 -22.18
N ASN A 274 5.48 -2.89 -23.18
CA ASN A 274 6.80 -2.29 -22.98
C ASN A 274 6.75 -0.91 -22.32
N VAL A 275 5.67 -0.14 -22.54
CA VAL A 275 5.47 1.16 -21.87
C VAL A 275 5.03 0.94 -20.43
N LEU A 276 4.07 0.05 -20.20
CA LEU A 276 3.45 -0.10 -18.90
C LEU A 276 4.30 -0.92 -17.92
N LYS A 277 4.95 -2.00 -18.39
CA LYS A 277 5.62 -3.00 -17.54
C LYS A 277 6.62 -2.40 -16.55
N PRO A 278 7.54 -1.51 -16.94
CA PRO A 278 8.51 -0.93 -16.00
C PRO A 278 7.85 -0.14 -14.86
N ILE A 279 6.75 0.58 -15.18
CA ILE A 279 5.96 1.35 -14.19
C ILE A 279 5.39 0.38 -13.16
N TYR A 280 4.78 -0.71 -13.63
CA TYR A 280 4.20 -1.73 -12.76
C TYR A 280 5.22 -2.50 -11.92
N GLU A 281 6.35 -2.94 -12.49
CA GLU A 281 7.39 -3.65 -11.74
C GLU A 281 7.95 -2.75 -10.62
N SER A 282 8.10 -1.45 -10.91
CA SER A 282 8.54 -0.47 -9.91
C SER A 282 7.52 -0.29 -8.79
N LEU A 283 6.23 -0.25 -9.13
CA LEU A 283 5.14 -0.16 -8.15
C LEU A 283 5.01 -1.45 -7.32
N GLU A 284 5.20 -2.63 -7.93
CA GLU A 284 5.26 -3.92 -7.22
C GLU A 284 6.45 -3.98 -6.26
N ALA A 285 7.60 -3.42 -6.62
CA ALA A 285 8.75 -3.31 -5.71
C ALA A 285 8.46 -2.39 -4.52
N VAL A 286 7.80 -1.24 -4.75
CA VAL A 286 7.35 -0.36 -3.65
C VAL A 286 6.31 -1.05 -2.78
N LEU A 287 5.45 -1.87 -3.36
CA LEU A 287 4.52 -2.69 -2.61
C LEU A 287 5.24 -3.67 -1.67
N ASP A 288 6.20 -4.41 -2.19
CA ASP A 288 6.97 -5.36 -1.39
C ASP A 288 7.77 -4.65 -0.29
N ASN A 289 8.37 -3.50 -0.59
CA ASN A 289 9.05 -2.68 0.40
C ASN A 289 8.10 -2.19 1.50
N ASN A 290 6.89 -1.75 1.14
CA ASN A 290 5.85 -1.37 2.11
C ASN A 290 5.41 -2.56 2.97
N PHE A 291 5.29 -3.73 2.36
CA PHE A 291 4.99 -4.97 3.07
C PHE A 291 6.07 -5.29 4.11
N GLN A 292 7.34 -5.27 3.71
CA GLN A 292 8.49 -5.51 4.58
C GLN A 292 8.64 -4.44 5.68
N ALA A 293 8.44 -3.17 5.33
CA ALA A 293 8.44 -2.06 6.28
C ALA A 293 7.46 -2.30 7.41
N LEU A 294 6.26 -2.75 7.06
CA LEU A 294 5.26 -3.01 8.05
C LEU A 294 5.55 -4.27 8.87
N VAL A 295 6.04 -5.33 8.22
CA VAL A 295 6.53 -6.53 8.89
C VAL A 295 7.50 -6.13 10.02
N ASN A 296 8.42 -5.21 9.71
CA ASN A 296 9.39 -4.69 10.66
C ASN A 296 8.73 -3.83 11.74
N GLY A 297 7.74 -2.99 11.38
CA GLY A 297 6.93 -2.22 12.33
C GLY A 297 6.25 -3.09 13.38
N ALA A 298 5.61 -4.20 12.98
CA ALA A 298 4.97 -5.12 13.92
C ALA A 298 5.97 -5.84 14.84
N ILE A 299 7.17 -6.19 14.35
CA ILE A 299 8.26 -6.73 15.19
C ILE A 299 8.69 -5.68 16.21
N GLN A 300 8.87 -4.44 15.77
CA GLN A 300 9.28 -3.35 16.64
C GLN A 300 8.21 -3.07 17.69
N THR A 301 6.92 -3.11 17.34
CA THR A 301 5.81 -3.03 18.31
C THR A 301 5.87 -4.16 19.34
N ALA A 302 6.13 -5.40 18.93
CA ALA A 302 6.27 -6.53 19.86
C ALA A 302 7.40 -6.28 20.86
N LYS A 303 8.56 -5.84 20.37
CA LYS A 303 9.72 -5.49 21.19
C LYS A 303 9.42 -4.32 22.13
N THR A 304 8.75 -3.28 21.64
CA THR A 304 8.32 -2.14 22.46
C THR A 304 7.39 -2.59 23.58
N ILE A 305 6.48 -3.53 23.32
CA ILE A 305 5.62 -4.11 24.37
C ILE A 305 6.45 -4.87 25.41
N ASP A 306 7.44 -5.67 24.98
CA ASP A 306 8.36 -6.37 25.90
C ASP A 306 9.17 -5.38 26.77
N ASP A 307 9.59 -4.25 26.19
CA ASP A 307 10.34 -3.23 26.91
C ASP A 307 9.43 -2.44 27.88
N ILE A 308 8.20 -2.12 27.47
CA ILE A 308 7.17 -1.51 28.34
C ILE A 308 6.82 -2.43 29.52
N ALA A 309 6.71 -3.74 29.30
CA ALA A 309 6.44 -4.72 30.34
C ALA A 309 7.47 -4.70 31.47
N LYS A 310 8.73 -4.38 31.18
CA LYS A 310 9.81 -4.26 32.19
C LYS A 310 9.73 -2.96 32.98
N LEU A 311 9.00 -1.97 32.48
CA LEU A 311 8.88 -0.63 33.07
C LEU A 311 7.65 -0.50 33.99
N LEU A 312 6.61 -1.31 33.74
CA LEU A 312 5.34 -1.30 34.47
C LEU A 312 5.33 -2.28 35.64
#